data_AF-A0A174G9V8-F1
#
_entry.id   AF-A0A174G9V8-F1
#
_cell.length_a   1.000
_cell.length_b   1.000
_cell.length_c   1.000
_cell.angle_alpha   90.00
_cell.angle_beta   90.00
_cell.angle_gamma   90.00
#
_symmetry.space_group_name_H-M   'P 1'
#
loop_
_entity.id
_entity.type
_entity.pdbx_description
1 polymer ?
#
loop_
_entity_poly.entity_id
_entity_poly.type
_entity_poly.pdbx_seq_one_letter_code
_entity_poly.pdbx_strand_id
1 'polypeptide(L)' 'MKQNKEYDNNGRLVYKCFWNGIAMAEEDYISSLNEIYDKTKATEGYDRDAFYSAEELLAVLESN' A
#
# COMPACT_ATOMS: atom_id res chain seq x y z
N MET A 1 13.99 3.91 -9.14
CA MET A 1 12.52 4.02 -9.01
C MET A 1 12.04 5.24 -9.77
N LYS A 2 11.24 5.09 -10.83
CA LYS A 2 10.57 6.22 -11.48
C LYS A 2 9.49 6.74 -10.53
N GLN A 3 9.58 8.00 -10.11
CA GLN A 3 8.50 8.65 -9.36
C GLN A 3 7.45 9.14 -10.36
N ASN A 4 6.22 8.61 -10.28
CA ASN A 4 5.08 9.03 -11.12
C ASN A 4 4.50 10.36 -10.60
N LYS A 5 5.29 11.44 -10.71
CA LYS A 5 4.87 12.79 -10.36
C LYS A 5 4.40 13.52 -11.61
N GLU A 6 3.09 13.68 -11.76
CA GLU A 6 2.51 14.51 -12.81
C GLU A 6 1.80 15.72 -12.19
N TYR A 7 1.74 16.82 -12.93
CA TYR A 7 1.12 18.05 -12.46
C TYR A 7 -0.03 18.42 -13.39
N ASP A 8 -1.15 18.87 -12.81
CA ASP A 8 -2.25 19.42 -13.59
C ASP A 8 -1.88 20.78 -14.20
N ASN A 9 -2.79 21.34 -15.00
CA ASN A 9 -2.63 22.65 -15.63
C ASN A 9 -2.50 23.81 -14.62
N ASN A 10 -2.80 23.58 -13.35
CA ASN A 10 -2.67 24.55 -12.26
C ASN A 10 -1.40 24.31 -11.43
N GLY A 11 -0.52 23.40 -11.86
CA GLY A 11 0.72 23.05 -11.14
C GLY A 11 0.48 22.25 -9.86
N ARG A 12 -0.70 21.63 -9.68
CA ARG A 12 -0.99 20.74 -8.54
C ARG A 12 -0.53 19.34 -8.88
N LEU A 13 0.12 18.69 -7.92
CA LEU A 13 0.56 17.30 -8.06
C LEU A 13 -0.67 16.39 -8.16
N VAL A 14 -0.76 15.65 -9.26
CA VAL A 14 -1.76 14.61 -9.50
C VAL A 14 -1.07 13.26 -9.47
N TYR A 15 -1.55 12.37 -8.61
CA TYR A 15 -1.08 11.00 -8.55
C TYR A 15 -1.82 10.15 -9.58
N LYS A 16 -1.07 9.40 -10.40
CA LYS A 16 -1.65 8.38 -11.28
C LYS A 16 -1.65 7.02 -10.60
N CYS A 17 -2.81 6.40 -10.54
CA CYS A 17 -2.97 5.03 -10.09
C CYS A 17 -2.65 4.06 -11.23
N PHE A 18 -1.84 3.04 -10.95
CA PHE A 18 -1.53 1.98 -11.90
C PHE A 18 -1.85 0.63 -11.29
N TRP A 19 -2.57 -0.21 -12.02
CA TRP A 19 -2.82 -1.60 -11.66
C TRP A 19 -2.27 -2.50 -12.74
N ASN A 20 -1.36 -3.42 -12.38
CA ASN A 20 -0.67 -4.30 -13.34
C ASN A 20 -0.04 -3.55 -14.52
N GLY A 21 0.47 -2.33 -14.28
CA GLY A 21 1.09 -1.48 -15.31
C GLY A 21 0.11 -0.66 -16.17
N ILE A 22 -1.20 -0.78 -15.94
CA ILE A 22 -2.24 -0.04 -16.66
C ILE A 22 -2.67 1.16 -15.80
N ALA A 23 -2.66 2.35 -16.40
CA ALA A 23 -3.16 3.56 -15.75
C ALA A 23 -4.70 3.49 -15.62
N MET A 24 -5.22 3.81 -14.44
CA MET A 24 -6.66 3.80 -14.15
C MET A 24 -7.06 4.93 -13.21
N ALA A 25 -8.36 5.17 -13.11
CA ALA A 25 -8.90 6.12 -12.13
C ALA A 25 -8.64 5.62 -10.70
N GLU A 26 -8.57 6.55 -9.75
CA GLU A 26 -8.34 6.23 -8.34
C GLU A 26 -9.44 5.32 -7.77
N GLU A 27 -10.69 5.58 -8.14
CA GLU A 27 -11.85 4.75 -7.78
C GLU A 27 -11.73 3.30 -8.26
N ASP A 28 -11.31 3.09 -9.51
CA ASP A 28 -11.11 1.76 -10.09
C ASP A 28 -9.94 1.03 -9.43
N TYR A 29 -8.87 1.76 -9.11
CA TYR A 29 -7.72 1.23 -8.38
C TYR A 29 -8.12 0.78 -6.98
N ILE A 30 -8.85 1.63 -6.24
CA ILE A 30 -9.32 1.30 -4.88
C ILE A 30 -10.28 0.10 -4.93
N SER A 31 -11.15 0.02 -5.94
CA SER A 31 -12.04 -1.12 -6.14
C SER A 31 -11.25 -2.42 -6.36
N SER A 32 -10.30 -2.40 -7.30
CA SER A 32 -9.44 -3.55 -7.62
C SER A 32 -8.59 -3.98 -6.42
N LEU A 33 -8.05 -2.99 -5.68
CA LEU A 33 -7.32 -3.23 -4.44
C LEU A 33 -8.21 -3.90 -3.41
N ASN A 34 -9.41 -3.39 -3.19
CA ASN A 34 -10.36 -3.93 -2.21
C ASN A 34 -10.84 -5.34 -2.54
N GLU A 35 -10.84 -5.73 -3.81
CA GLU A 35 -11.22 -7.09 -4.24
C GLU A 35 -10.17 -8.13 -3.84
N ILE A 36 -8.88 -7.80 -4.02
CA ILE A 36 -7.79 -8.71 -3.63
C ILE A 36 -7.40 -8.59 -2.15
N TYR A 37 -7.67 -7.44 -1.56
CA TYR A 37 -7.28 -7.14 -0.19
C TYR A 37 -8.31 -7.78 0.74
N ASP A 38 -7.93 -8.90 1.35
CA ASP A 38 -8.72 -9.59 2.35
C ASP A 38 -8.89 -8.70 3.59
N LYS A 39 -10.00 -7.95 3.61
CA LYS A 39 -10.34 -7.03 4.70
C LYS A 39 -10.52 -7.73 6.06
N THR A 40 -10.67 -9.07 6.07
CA THR A 40 -10.75 -9.85 7.32
C THR A 40 -9.39 -10.10 7.95
N LYS A 41 -8.30 -9.97 7.18
CA LYS A 41 -6.91 -10.00 7.66
C LYS A 41 -6.36 -8.63 8.00
N ALA A 42 -7.07 -7.57 7.61
CA ALA A 42 -6.69 -6.18 7.84
C ALA A 42 -7.06 -5.68 9.24
N THR A 43 -7.58 -6.54 10.11
CA THR A 43 -8.00 -6.21 11.48
C THR A 43 -6.91 -6.47 12.52
N GLU A 44 -5.87 -7.24 12.19
CA GLU A 44 -4.84 -7.65 13.16
C GLU A 44 -3.45 -7.54 12.52
N GLY A 45 -2.61 -6.65 13.04
CA GLY A 45 -1.19 -6.58 12.64
C GLY A 45 -0.59 -5.19 12.59
N TYR A 46 -1.40 -4.12 12.52
CA TYR A 46 -0.88 -2.77 12.68
C TYR A 46 -1.09 -2.27 14.10
N ASP A 47 -0.30 -2.84 15.03
CA ASP A 47 -0.11 -2.22 16.34
C ASP A 47 0.97 -1.14 16.19
N ARG A 48 0.56 0.12 16.38
CA ARG A 48 1.44 1.28 16.23
C ARG A 48 2.56 1.29 17.27
N ASP A 49 2.43 0.50 18.33
CA ASP A 49 3.43 0.39 19.40
C ASP A 49 4.31 -0.87 19.25
N ALA A 50 4.06 -1.72 18.24
CA ALA A 50 4.81 -2.93 17.96
C ALA A 50 5.81 -2.74 16.80
N PHE A 51 6.68 -1.73 16.90
CA PHE A 51 7.82 -1.62 15.99
C PHE A 51 8.92 -2.59 16.42
N TYR A 52 8.92 -3.80 15.87
CA TYR A 52 10.07 -4.68 15.95
C TYR A 52 11.18 -4.17 15.02
N SER A 53 12.41 -4.16 15.51
CA SER A 53 13.59 -4.23 14.65
C SER A 53 13.57 -5.53 13.83
N ALA A 54 14.37 -5.58 12.76
CA ALA A 54 14.44 -6.76 11.90
C ALA A 54 14.83 -8.02 12.69
N GLU A 55 15.72 -7.87 13.67
CA GLU A 55 16.18 -8.92 14.56
C GLU A 55 15.08 -9.41 15.51
N GLU A 56 14.29 -8.49 16.08
CA GLU A 56 13.19 -8.85 16.97
C GLU A 56 12.06 -9.58 16.22
N LEU A 57 11.76 -9.16 14.97
CA LEU A 57 10.77 -9.83 14.14
C LEU A 57 11.19 -11.26 13.80
N LEU A 58 12.47 -11.47 13.47
CA LEU A 58 13.01 -12.80 13.19
C LEU A 58 12.87 -13.74 14.39
N ALA A 59 13.18 -13.26 15.60
CA ALA A 59 13.05 -14.05 16.82
C ALA A 59 11.59 -14.46 17.11
N VAL A 60 10.63 -13.57 16.87
CA VAL A 60 9.19 -13.86 17.03
C VAL A 60 8.74 -14.93 16.03
N LEU A 61 9.15 -14.82 14.77
CA LEU A 61 8.79 -15.78 13.72
C LEU A 61 9.38 -17.18 13.93
N GLU A 62 10.60 -17.26 14.47
CA GLU A 62 11.28 -18.54 14.75
C GLU A 62 10.77 -19.24 16.02
N SER A 63 10.02 -18.52 16.87
CA SER A 63 9.47 -19.04 18.13
C SER A 63 8.07 -19.66 18.02
N ASN A 64 7.46 -19.64 16.83
CA ASN A 64 6.13 -20.21 16.50
C ASN A 64 6.26 -21.43 15.59
#